data_AF-G5HES7-F1
#
_entry.id   AF-G5HES7-F1
#
_cell.length_a   1.000
_cell.length_b   1.000
_cell.length_c   1.000
_cell.angle_alpha   90.00
_cell.angle_beta   90.00
_cell.angle_gamma   90.00
#
_symmetry.space_group_name_H-M   'P 1'
#
loop_
_entity.id
_entity.type
_entity.pdbx_description
1 polymer ?
#
loop_
_entity_poly.entity_id
_entity_poly.type
_entity_poly.pdbx_seq_one_letter_code
_entity_poly.pdbx_strand_id
1 'polypeptide(L)'
;MPSLSKLKEIYRNQDGSAVSLGEIRSEASDLIMESTWDGDPQSRIAYIYDYFHDNESSMAYKLNSPKDSLKIPVHIKFIVHSYNADGKDQVSYHIQFKPSYSCSLDYYEQSYEKKYGAQFPIGLYIDIPDRKGSYRRWLIAEDGSRYDLSFDKYCVYPTNYLLHWIDESGSSRLLRHMWAVERMRNSYNAGVYTDRVFTRVENQTVLWLPMNSISEKLTYDKRLIVSAPIDCPLTWAVSKVENTLPYGINRLVLYQDTFNRDIDYVNLDTGEMYADYYLSPISPTLPSDSSVSGIHGNMIVSTKNIRVGGGHKKVQVQWMNPNGSENKSITTMINDWNFSIDNNDVSNLVDMIPVYDSDNNILPNVIKIQFLGDFNYLTKILMVEAHNPAGDEKAYIGLEILSL
;
A
#
# COMPACT_ATOMS: atom_id res chain seq x y z
N MET A 1 24.28 19.39 -47.12
CA MET A 1 23.31 18.31 -47.37
C MET A 1 23.55 17.72 -48.76
N PRO A 2 23.56 16.38 -48.93
CA PRO A 2 23.65 15.75 -50.24
C PRO A 2 22.41 16.06 -51.10
N SER A 3 22.54 16.01 -52.43
CA SER A 3 21.40 16.14 -53.33
C SER A 3 20.53 14.88 -53.31
N LEU A 4 19.22 15.03 -53.61
CA LEU A 4 18.24 13.93 -53.65
C LEU A 4 18.70 12.75 -54.52
N SER A 5 19.35 13.06 -55.64
CA SER A 5 19.91 12.08 -56.57
C SER A 5 21.01 11.25 -55.92
N LYS A 6 21.87 11.90 -55.13
CA LYS A 6 23.01 11.26 -54.45
C LYS A 6 22.57 10.41 -53.27
N LEU A 7 21.51 10.81 -52.56
CA LEU A 7 20.85 9.98 -51.53
C LEU A 7 20.27 8.70 -52.16
N LYS A 8 19.49 8.82 -53.24
CA LYS A 8 18.95 7.65 -53.95
C LYS A 8 20.01 6.68 -54.45
N GLU A 9 21.17 7.20 -54.85
CA GLU A 9 22.30 6.40 -55.33
C GLU A 9 22.99 5.64 -54.17
N ILE A 10 23.18 6.28 -53.02
CA ILE A 10 23.70 5.63 -51.80
C ILE A 10 22.78 4.48 -51.36
N TYR A 11 21.46 4.71 -51.31
CA TYR A 11 20.49 3.70 -50.90
C TYR A 11 20.33 2.54 -51.89
N ARG A 12 20.37 2.83 -53.20
CA ARG A 12 20.38 1.77 -54.23
C ARG A 12 21.61 0.86 -54.12
N ASN A 13 22.74 1.41 -53.67
CA ASN A 13 23.99 0.67 -53.54
C ASN A 13 24.10 -0.12 -52.23
N GLN A 14 23.28 0.18 -51.20
CA GLN A 14 23.32 -0.51 -49.91
C GLN A 14 22.37 -1.71 -49.81
N ASP A 15 21.12 -1.63 -50.29
CA ASP A 15 20.11 -2.67 -49.96
C ASP A 15 19.45 -3.39 -51.15
N GLY A 16 19.76 -3.05 -52.40
CA GLY A 16 19.22 -3.73 -53.59
C GLY A 16 17.68 -3.75 -53.71
N SER A 17 16.98 -3.11 -52.78
CA SER A 17 15.52 -3.04 -52.67
C SER A 17 15.03 -1.63 -53.01
N ALA A 18 13.82 -1.54 -53.55
CA ALA A 18 13.23 -0.25 -53.93
C ALA A 18 12.73 0.49 -52.68
N VAL A 19 13.61 1.28 -52.05
CA VAL A 19 13.25 2.16 -50.93
C VAL A 19 12.43 3.36 -51.44
N SER A 20 11.30 3.64 -50.80
CA SER A 20 10.41 4.75 -51.15
C SER A 20 11.04 6.12 -50.83
N LEU A 21 10.56 7.18 -51.48
CA LEU A 21 11.03 8.55 -51.18
C LEU A 21 10.72 8.98 -49.73
N GLY A 22 9.67 8.41 -49.14
CA GLY A 22 9.27 8.67 -47.75
C GLY A 22 10.27 8.08 -46.76
N GLU A 23 10.64 6.81 -46.94
CA GLU A 23 11.63 6.12 -46.08
C GLU A 23 13.00 6.83 -46.11
N ILE A 24 13.49 7.20 -47.30
CA ILE A 24 14.77 7.95 -47.43
C ILE A 24 14.72 9.29 -46.67
N ARG A 25 13.55 9.96 -46.66
CA ARG A 25 13.38 11.23 -45.92
C ARG A 25 13.30 11.02 -44.42
N SER A 26 12.66 9.93 -43.98
CA SER A 26 12.59 9.55 -42.57
C SER A 26 13.99 9.29 -42.03
N GLU A 27 14.76 8.43 -42.71
CA GLU A 27 16.11 8.07 -42.27
C GLU A 27 17.07 9.26 -42.31
N ALA A 28 16.97 10.12 -43.33
CA ALA A 28 17.71 11.38 -43.36
C ALA A 28 17.33 12.30 -42.18
N SER A 29 16.07 12.30 -41.76
CA SER A 29 15.60 13.05 -40.59
C SER A 29 16.15 12.46 -39.30
N ASP A 30 16.21 11.14 -39.17
CA ASP A 30 16.84 10.44 -38.04
C ASP A 30 18.32 10.78 -37.91
N LEU A 31 19.07 10.75 -39.02
CA LEU A 31 20.49 11.14 -39.03
C LEU A 31 20.71 12.60 -38.62
N ILE A 32 19.85 13.52 -39.07
CA ILE A 32 19.91 14.92 -38.67
C ILE A 32 19.59 15.06 -37.17
N MET A 33 18.55 14.38 -36.70
CA MET A 33 18.15 14.36 -35.30
C MET A 33 19.28 13.83 -34.40
N GLU A 34 19.93 12.74 -34.82
CA GLU A 34 21.08 12.12 -34.14
C GLU A 34 22.25 13.09 -34.02
N SER A 35 22.62 13.75 -35.13
CA SER A 35 23.77 14.66 -35.19
C SER A 35 23.55 15.98 -34.45
N THR A 36 22.30 16.40 -34.27
CA THR A 36 21.94 17.66 -33.58
C THR A 36 21.52 17.44 -32.13
N TRP A 37 21.46 16.19 -31.67
CA TRP A 37 20.90 15.81 -30.37
C TRP A 37 21.53 16.54 -29.19
N ASP A 38 22.85 16.54 -29.11
CA ASP A 38 23.58 17.10 -27.95
C ASP A 38 23.60 18.63 -27.93
N GLY A 39 23.30 19.27 -29.07
CA GLY A 39 23.18 20.72 -29.17
C GLY A 39 21.78 21.26 -28.87
N ASP A 40 20.78 20.38 -28.72
CA ASP A 40 19.39 20.78 -28.50
C ASP A 40 19.16 21.15 -27.02
N PRO A 41 18.63 22.36 -26.70
CA PRO A 41 18.30 22.76 -25.33
C PRO A 41 17.32 21.83 -24.58
N GLN A 42 16.55 21.02 -25.31
CA GLN A 42 15.64 20.02 -24.74
C GLN A 42 16.33 18.71 -24.38
N SER A 43 17.57 18.50 -24.85
CA SER A 43 18.34 17.29 -24.63
C SER A 43 18.80 17.16 -23.17
N ARG A 44 18.57 15.98 -22.60
CA ARG A 44 18.90 15.64 -21.22
C ARG A 44 19.33 14.18 -21.13
N ILE A 45 20.22 13.89 -20.17
CA ILE A 45 20.45 12.51 -19.71
C ILE A 45 19.43 12.26 -18.59
N ALA A 46 18.60 11.24 -18.78
CA ALA A 46 17.62 10.76 -17.82
C ALA A 46 17.96 9.31 -17.44
N TYR A 47 17.23 8.73 -16.49
CA TYR A 47 17.46 7.35 -16.05
C TYR A 47 16.16 6.56 -16.04
N ILE A 48 16.11 5.45 -16.75
CA ILE A 48 14.92 4.60 -16.90
C ILE A 48 15.04 3.32 -16.07
N TYR A 49 13.95 2.90 -15.45
CA TYR A 49 13.90 1.75 -14.54
C TYR A 49 12.45 1.35 -14.21
N ASP A 50 12.25 0.15 -13.66
CA ASP A 50 10.95 -0.30 -13.15
C ASP A 50 10.84 -0.14 -11.62
N TYR A 51 9.74 -0.59 -11.01
CA TYR A 51 9.59 -0.50 -9.56
C TYR A 51 10.64 -1.29 -8.76
N PHE A 52 11.14 -2.42 -9.29
CA PHE A 52 12.06 -3.31 -8.57
C PHE A 52 13.52 -2.87 -8.67
N HIS A 53 13.86 -2.03 -9.66
CA HIS A 53 15.20 -1.51 -9.92
C HIS A 53 15.36 -0.07 -9.44
N ASP A 54 14.98 0.21 -8.19
CA ASP A 54 15.01 1.55 -7.60
C ASP A 54 15.47 1.56 -6.14
N ASN A 55 16.66 2.11 -5.88
CA ASN A 55 17.18 2.20 -4.52
C ASN A 55 16.60 3.39 -3.73
N GLU A 56 15.93 4.34 -4.39
CA GLU A 56 15.36 5.55 -3.77
C GLU A 56 13.81 5.55 -3.83
N SER A 57 13.19 4.39 -3.59
CA SER A 57 11.75 4.15 -3.78
C SER A 57 10.81 5.04 -2.94
N SER A 58 11.28 5.60 -1.83
CA SER A 58 10.51 6.54 -0.98
C SER A 58 10.57 8.00 -1.45
N MET A 59 11.38 8.32 -2.47
CA MET A 59 11.60 9.68 -2.94
C MET A 59 11.11 9.89 -4.38
N ALA A 60 10.44 11.02 -4.64
CA ALA A 60 10.06 11.45 -5.99
C ALA A 60 10.90 12.62 -6.52
N TYR A 61 11.69 13.29 -5.68
CA TYR A 61 12.47 14.48 -6.06
C TYR A 61 13.81 14.51 -5.34
N LYS A 62 14.80 15.17 -5.96
CA LYS A 62 16.21 15.18 -5.54
C LYS A 62 16.83 13.78 -5.52
N LEU A 63 16.47 12.99 -6.52
CA LEU A 63 17.01 11.65 -6.72
C LEU A 63 18.47 11.74 -7.15
N ASN A 64 19.25 10.76 -6.73
CA ASN A 64 20.66 10.61 -7.06
C ASN A 64 20.87 9.53 -8.13
N SER A 65 20.02 9.55 -9.15
CA SER A 65 19.97 8.59 -10.25
C SER A 65 21.34 8.32 -10.91
N PRO A 66 22.25 9.30 -11.09
CA PRO A 66 23.58 9.03 -11.65
C PRO A 66 24.47 8.09 -10.84
N LYS A 67 24.19 7.88 -9.55
CA LYS A 67 24.94 6.96 -8.70
C LYS A 67 24.24 5.61 -8.50
N ASP A 68 23.02 5.45 -9.00
CA ASP A 68 22.25 4.23 -8.86
C ASP A 68 22.56 3.28 -10.03
N SER A 69 23.23 2.17 -9.74
CA SER A 69 23.60 1.17 -10.74
C SER A 69 22.41 0.37 -11.28
N LEU A 70 21.24 0.43 -10.61
CA LEU A 70 20.03 -0.26 -11.07
C LEU A 70 19.29 0.54 -12.15
N LYS A 71 19.57 1.84 -12.28
CA LYS A 71 18.91 2.73 -13.23
C LYS A 71 19.77 2.90 -14.47
N ILE A 72 19.15 2.78 -15.65
CA ILE A 72 19.89 2.83 -16.91
C ILE A 72 19.86 4.25 -17.48
N PRO A 73 21.02 4.86 -17.78
CA PRO A 73 21.06 6.19 -18.39
C PRO A 73 20.51 6.15 -19.82
N VAL A 74 19.69 7.13 -20.15
CA VAL A 74 19.06 7.30 -21.47
C VAL A 74 19.13 8.76 -21.92
N HIS A 75 19.43 8.96 -23.20
CA HIS A 75 19.41 10.28 -23.82
C HIS A 75 18.01 10.57 -24.31
N ILE A 76 17.40 11.63 -23.76
CA ILE A 76 16.03 12.05 -24.11
C ILE A 76 16.00 13.51 -24.55
N LYS A 77 15.01 13.86 -25.36
CA LYS A 77 14.50 15.23 -25.46
C LYS A 77 13.27 15.36 -24.60
N PHE A 78 13.27 16.32 -23.69
CA PHE A 78 12.12 16.64 -22.84
C PHE A 78 11.32 17.80 -23.42
N ILE A 79 10.08 17.51 -23.83
CA ILE A 79 9.22 18.41 -24.59
C ILE A 79 8.02 18.79 -23.72
N VAL A 80 7.84 20.10 -23.52
CA VAL A 80 6.65 20.64 -22.85
C VAL A 80 5.56 20.79 -23.92
N HIS A 81 4.53 19.94 -23.88
CA HIS A 81 3.47 19.94 -24.90
C HIS A 81 2.42 21.03 -24.65
N SER A 82 2.11 21.29 -23.38
CA SER A 82 1.17 22.34 -22.96
C SER A 82 1.71 23.07 -21.72
N TYR A 83 1.23 24.26 -21.44
CA TYR A 83 1.50 24.96 -20.19
C TYR A 83 0.22 24.99 -19.36
N ASN A 84 0.34 25.05 -18.03
CA ASN A 84 -0.81 25.11 -17.13
C ASN A 84 -1.73 26.25 -17.58
N ALA A 85 -2.94 25.90 -18.01
CA ALA A 85 -4.05 26.82 -18.06
C ALA A 85 -4.90 26.55 -16.81
N ASP A 86 -5.44 27.59 -16.18
CA ASP A 86 -6.27 27.48 -14.96
C ASP A 86 -7.52 26.58 -15.13
N GLY A 87 -7.79 26.11 -16.35
CA GLY A 87 -8.73 25.04 -16.65
C GLY A 87 -8.11 23.66 -16.44
N LYS A 88 -8.17 23.16 -15.20
CA LYS A 88 -8.30 21.77 -14.69
C LYS A 88 -7.56 20.57 -15.32
N ASP A 89 -6.96 20.69 -16.49
CA ASP A 89 -6.22 19.62 -17.14
C ASP A 89 -4.74 19.74 -16.79
N GLN A 90 -4.21 18.72 -16.13
CA GLN A 90 -2.78 18.61 -15.88
C GLN A 90 -2.01 18.65 -17.21
N VAL A 91 -0.94 19.45 -17.22
CA VAL A 91 -0.03 19.57 -18.37
C VAL A 91 0.46 18.21 -18.86
N SER A 92 0.36 18.00 -20.17
CA SER A 92 1.03 16.89 -20.84
C SER A 92 2.49 17.26 -21.13
N TYR A 93 3.39 16.32 -20.82
CA TYR A 93 4.80 16.37 -21.16
C TYR A 93 5.14 15.16 -22.02
N HIS A 94 6.02 15.36 -23.00
CA HIS A 94 6.49 14.27 -23.84
C HIS A 94 8.00 14.08 -23.68
N ILE A 95 8.44 12.84 -23.79
CA ILE A 95 9.84 12.51 -24.03
C ILE A 95 9.99 11.90 -25.41
N GLN A 96 11.16 12.09 -26.00
CA GLN A 96 11.58 11.41 -27.21
C GLN A 96 12.95 10.80 -26.94
N PHE A 97 13.14 9.51 -27.25
CA PHE A 97 14.45 8.90 -27.21
C PHE A 97 15.25 9.24 -28.46
N LYS A 98 16.57 9.13 -28.34
CA LYS A 98 17.46 9.21 -29.47
C LYS A 98 17.08 8.15 -30.51
N PRO A 99 17.04 8.45 -31.84
CA PRO A 99 16.63 7.46 -32.85
C PRO A 99 17.44 6.15 -32.80
N SER A 100 18.71 6.23 -32.42
CA SER A 100 19.58 5.07 -32.25
C SER A 100 19.35 4.27 -30.96
N TYR A 101 18.49 4.75 -30.06
CA TYR A 101 18.23 4.10 -28.78
C TYR A 101 17.31 2.88 -28.95
N SER A 102 17.76 1.74 -28.43
CA SER A 102 16.96 0.53 -28.30
C SER A 102 16.76 0.18 -26.83
N CYS A 103 15.71 -0.59 -26.53
CA CYS A 103 15.44 -1.05 -25.17
C CYS A 103 16.67 -1.78 -24.60
N SER A 104 17.27 -1.18 -23.58
CA SER A 104 18.46 -1.69 -22.90
C SER A 104 18.15 -2.46 -21.62
N LEU A 105 16.87 -2.74 -21.35
CA LEU A 105 16.40 -3.44 -20.15
C LEU A 105 16.08 -4.89 -20.49
N ASP A 106 17.00 -5.79 -20.12
CA ASP A 106 16.92 -7.23 -20.38
C ASP A 106 15.67 -7.90 -19.77
N TYR A 107 15.20 -7.40 -18.63
CA TYR A 107 14.01 -7.91 -17.95
C TYR A 107 12.69 -7.48 -18.60
N TYR A 108 12.67 -6.44 -19.43
CA TYR A 108 11.43 -5.79 -19.86
C TYR A 108 10.55 -6.70 -20.73
N GLU A 109 11.16 -7.34 -21.72
CA GLU A 109 10.49 -8.25 -22.65
C GLU A 109 9.77 -9.39 -21.89
N GLN A 110 10.46 -10.01 -20.92
CA GLN A 110 9.90 -11.14 -20.18
C GLN A 110 8.87 -10.71 -19.12
N SER A 111 9.21 -9.68 -18.34
CA SER A 111 8.44 -9.32 -17.14
C SER A 111 7.23 -8.44 -17.46
N TYR A 112 7.26 -7.71 -18.57
CA TYR A 112 6.23 -6.72 -18.92
C TYR A 112 5.59 -6.98 -20.28
N GLU A 113 6.36 -7.13 -21.36
CA GLU A 113 5.78 -7.32 -22.69
C GLU A 113 5.06 -8.66 -22.80
N LYS A 114 5.74 -9.76 -22.49
CA LYS A 114 5.16 -11.11 -22.57
C LYS A 114 4.10 -11.37 -21.50
N LYS A 115 4.27 -10.82 -20.29
CA LYS A 115 3.34 -11.04 -19.18
C LYS A 115 2.08 -10.18 -19.26
N TYR A 116 2.23 -8.89 -19.55
CA TYR A 116 1.13 -7.91 -19.49
C TYR A 116 0.74 -7.32 -20.85
N GLY A 117 1.44 -7.66 -21.93
CA GLY A 117 1.21 -7.05 -23.25
C GLY A 117 1.66 -5.59 -23.33
N ALA A 118 2.49 -5.13 -22.37
CA ALA A 118 3.03 -3.78 -22.37
C ALA A 118 3.92 -3.56 -23.61
N GLN A 119 3.99 -2.32 -24.08
CA GLN A 119 4.89 -1.91 -25.16
C GLN A 119 5.98 -1.05 -24.58
N PHE A 120 7.25 -1.31 -24.89
CA PHE A 120 8.34 -0.47 -24.41
C PHE A 120 8.12 0.99 -24.83
N PRO A 121 8.29 1.98 -23.92
CA PRO A 121 8.71 1.92 -22.51
C PRO A 121 7.56 2.05 -21.48
N ILE A 122 6.32 1.80 -21.86
CA ILE A 122 5.13 2.10 -21.05
C ILE A 122 5.14 1.32 -19.74
N GLY A 123 4.86 2.00 -18.62
CA GLY A 123 4.88 1.40 -17.28
C GLY A 123 6.24 1.46 -16.58
N LEU A 124 7.26 2.03 -17.21
CA LEU A 124 8.53 2.34 -16.56
C LEU A 124 8.53 3.72 -15.92
N TYR A 125 9.36 3.87 -14.89
CA TYR A 125 9.72 5.19 -14.37
C TYR A 125 10.88 5.77 -15.18
N ILE A 126 10.93 7.09 -15.22
CA ILE A 126 12.06 7.84 -15.75
C ILE A 126 12.38 9.04 -14.85
N ASP A 127 13.63 9.11 -14.43
CA ASP A 127 14.16 10.23 -13.66
C ASP A 127 14.69 11.29 -14.61
N ILE A 128 14.05 12.46 -14.61
CA ILE A 128 14.39 13.57 -15.50
C ILE A 128 14.98 14.72 -14.65
N PRO A 129 16.15 15.25 -15.00
CA PRO A 129 16.76 16.34 -14.26
C PRO A 129 16.01 17.65 -14.51
N ASP A 130 15.84 18.47 -13.47
CA ASP A 130 15.36 19.84 -13.60
C ASP A 130 16.47 20.79 -14.09
N ARG A 131 16.18 22.10 -14.19
CA ARG A 131 17.19 23.11 -14.59
C ARG A 131 18.35 23.26 -13.58
N LYS A 132 18.17 22.79 -12.34
CA LYS A 132 19.19 22.82 -11.28
C LYS A 132 19.97 21.49 -11.21
N GLY A 133 19.69 20.53 -12.09
CA GLY A 133 20.31 19.21 -12.11
C GLY A 133 19.76 18.24 -11.07
N SER A 134 18.67 18.58 -10.37
CA SER A 134 18.00 17.66 -9.44
C SER A 134 17.01 16.78 -10.20
N TYR A 135 17.12 15.46 -10.03
CA TYR A 135 16.25 14.51 -10.70
C TYR A 135 14.89 14.41 -10.01
N ARG A 136 13.84 14.32 -10.83
CA ARG A 136 12.46 14.05 -10.42
C ARG A 136 11.98 12.79 -11.11
N ARG A 137 11.19 11.97 -10.40
CA ARG A 137 10.56 10.77 -10.92
C ARG A 137 9.32 11.10 -11.76
N TRP A 138 9.23 10.44 -12.91
CA TRP A 138 8.10 10.49 -13.82
C TRP A 138 7.68 9.08 -14.19
N LEU A 139 6.41 8.89 -14.51
CA LEU A 139 5.87 7.65 -15.07
C LEU A 139 5.70 7.82 -16.58
N ILE A 140 6.20 6.87 -17.36
CA ILE A 140 5.94 6.80 -18.80
C ILE A 140 4.62 6.07 -19.01
N ALA A 141 3.60 6.81 -19.42
CA ALA A 141 2.22 6.36 -19.31
C ALA A 141 1.61 5.94 -20.65
N GLU A 142 1.93 6.63 -21.73
CA GLU A 142 1.26 6.41 -23.02
C GLU A 142 2.23 6.65 -24.18
N ASP A 143 1.97 5.99 -25.30
CA ASP A 143 2.56 6.32 -26.59
C ASP A 143 1.78 7.49 -27.20
N GLY A 144 2.42 8.67 -27.22
CA GLY A 144 1.85 9.92 -27.71
C GLY A 144 1.91 10.07 -29.23
N SER A 145 2.62 9.18 -29.93
CA SER A 145 2.79 9.16 -31.39
C SER A 145 2.29 7.87 -32.03
N ARG A 146 1.49 7.05 -31.32
CA ARG A 146 1.02 5.73 -31.76
C ARG A 146 0.48 5.62 -33.20
N TYR A 147 0.00 6.73 -33.75
CA TYR A 147 -0.55 6.83 -35.11
C TYR A 147 0.14 7.89 -35.98
N ASP A 148 1.21 8.49 -35.50
CA ASP A 148 2.05 9.41 -36.25
C ASP A 148 3.22 8.64 -36.87
N LEU A 149 3.59 8.98 -38.10
CA LEU A 149 4.75 8.44 -38.80
C LEU A 149 6.03 9.24 -38.49
N SER A 150 5.91 10.29 -37.67
CA SER A 150 7.03 11.06 -37.16
C SER A 150 7.65 10.43 -35.90
N PHE A 151 8.79 10.96 -35.45
CA PHE A 151 9.56 10.42 -34.33
C PHE A 151 8.71 10.03 -33.11
N ASP A 152 9.02 8.87 -32.54
CA ASP A 152 8.30 8.32 -31.38
C ASP A 152 8.39 9.23 -30.15
N LYS A 153 7.23 9.59 -29.60
CA LYS A 153 7.08 10.42 -28.41
C LYS A 153 6.21 9.72 -27.40
N TYR A 154 6.63 9.76 -26.15
CA TYR A 154 5.94 9.12 -25.04
C TYR A 154 5.45 10.14 -24.03
N CYS A 155 4.20 10.01 -23.60
CA CYS A 155 3.62 10.84 -22.55
C CYS A 155 4.21 10.46 -21.20
N VAL A 156 4.74 11.47 -20.50
CA VAL A 156 5.27 11.31 -19.14
C VAL A 156 4.54 12.24 -18.18
N TYR A 157 4.32 11.75 -16.97
CA TYR A 157 3.66 12.52 -15.91
C TYR A 157 4.47 12.45 -14.63
N PRO A 158 4.58 13.57 -13.87
CA PRO A 158 5.33 13.58 -12.64
C PRO A 158 4.60 12.74 -11.59
N THR A 159 5.32 11.85 -10.91
CA THR A 159 4.74 11.11 -9.79
C THR A 159 4.55 12.05 -8.60
N ASN A 160 3.34 12.13 -8.07
CA ASN A 160 2.97 13.08 -7.02
C ASN A 160 2.27 12.43 -5.82
N TYR A 161 1.88 11.16 -5.92
CA TYR A 161 1.18 10.43 -4.86
C TYR A 161 2.02 9.21 -4.44
N LEU A 162 2.40 9.14 -3.17
CA LEU A 162 3.03 7.94 -2.60
C LEU A 162 1.95 7.12 -1.91
N LEU A 163 1.61 5.99 -2.53
CA LEU A 163 0.63 5.04 -2.02
C LEU A 163 1.27 4.17 -0.96
N HIS A 164 0.49 3.84 0.06
CA HIS A 164 0.86 2.86 1.08
C HIS A 164 -0.31 1.93 1.36
N TRP A 165 -0.05 0.62 1.38
CA TRP A 165 -1.07 -0.39 1.63
C TRP A 165 -0.45 -1.69 2.15
N ILE A 166 -1.33 -2.58 2.63
CA ILE A 166 -0.97 -3.94 3.04
C ILE A 166 -1.30 -4.91 1.90
N ASP A 167 -0.29 -5.65 1.44
CA ASP A 167 -0.44 -6.78 0.51
C ASP A 167 -0.57 -8.07 1.31
N GLU A 168 -1.72 -8.72 1.20
CA GLU A 168 -2.01 -10.01 1.81
C GLU A 168 -1.68 -11.11 0.81
N SER A 169 -0.58 -11.81 1.03
CA SER A 169 -0.11 -12.89 0.17
C SER A 169 -0.04 -14.18 0.98
N GLY A 170 -1.13 -14.96 0.93
CA GLY A 170 -1.29 -16.17 1.73
C GLY A 170 -1.36 -15.85 3.23
N SER A 171 -0.41 -16.38 4.01
CA SER A 171 -0.30 -16.09 5.45
C SER A 171 0.56 -14.87 5.79
N SER A 172 1.17 -14.22 4.79
CA SER A 172 2.09 -13.10 4.97
C SER A 172 1.40 -11.77 4.65
N ARG A 173 1.62 -10.77 5.52
CA ARG A 173 1.15 -9.39 5.34
C ARG A 173 2.36 -8.51 5.11
N LEU A 174 2.46 -7.92 3.92
CA LEU A 174 3.62 -7.16 3.49
C LEU A 174 3.27 -5.68 3.37
N LEU A 175 4.10 -4.82 3.95
CA LEU A 175 4.04 -3.38 3.77
C LEU A 175 4.46 -3.04 2.34
N ARG A 176 3.63 -2.31 1.62
CA ARG A 176 3.90 -1.87 0.25
C ARG A 176 3.76 -0.38 0.13
N HIS A 177 4.66 0.22 -0.65
CA HIS A 177 4.52 1.59 -1.11
C HIS A 177 4.82 1.68 -2.59
N MET A 178 4.21 2.64 -3.29
CA MET A 178 4.48 2.87 -4.70
C MET A 178 4.11 4.29 -5.11
N TRP A 179 4.98 4.91 -5.90
CA TRP A 179 4.68 6.20 -6.51
C TRP A 179 3.64 6.06 -7.61
N ALA A 180 2.70 6.99 -7.64
CA ALA A 180 1.65 7.06 -8.63
C ALA A 180 1.53 8.48 -9.17
N VAL A 181 0.88 8.56 -10.32
CA VAL A 181 0.44 9.81 -10.94
C VAL A 181 -1.03 9.98 -10.62
N GLU A 182 -1.36 11.03 -9.88
CA GLU A 182 -2.75 11.46 -9.74
C GLU A 182 -3.19 12.21 -10.99
N ARG A 183 -4.38 11.86 -11.49
CA ARG A 183 -5.07 12.52 -12.58
C ARG A 183 -6.41 12.99 -12.04
N MET A 184 -6.61 14.31 -12.02
CA MET A 184 -7.89 14.88 -11.60
C MET A 184 -9.00 14.37 -12.50
N ARG A 185 -10.07 13.89 -11.88
CA ARG A 185 -11.37 13.67 -12.51
C ARG A 185 -12.31 14.73 -11.97
N ASN A 186 -12.97 15.49 -12.84
CA ASN A 186 -14.09 16.31 -12.42
C ASN A 186 -15.18 15.38 -11.86
N SER A 187 -15.34 15.32 -10.54
CA SER A 187 -16.52 14.72 -9.93
C SER A 187 -17.66 15.74 -10.00
N TYR A 188 -18.78 15.35 -10.60
CA TYR A 188 -20.01 16.15 -10.57
C TYR A 188 -20.68 16.15 -9.17
N ASN A 189 -20.16 15.32 -8.26
CA ASN A 189 -20.72 15.05 -6.93
C ASN A 189 -19.70 15.35 -5.81
N ALA A 190 -19.00 16.49 -5.87
CA ALA A 190 -18.15 16.90 -4.76
C ALA A 190 -19.03 17.43 -3.62
N GLY A 191 -19.26 16.61 -2.59
CA GLY A 191 -20.12 16.96 -1.47
C GLY A 191 -20.25 15.87 -0.43
N VAL A 192 -20.99 16.16 0.64
CA VAL A 192 -21.40 15.18 1.65
C VAL A 192 -22.75 14.61 1.20
N TYR A 193 -22.78 13.36 0.76
CA TYR A 193 -24.04 12.68 0.44
C TYR A 193 -24.63 12.10 1.73
N THR A 194 -25.85 12.53 2.06
CA THR A 194 -26.60 12.02 3.20
C THR A 194 -27.81 11.26 2.67
N ASP A 195 -27.81 9.94 2.83
CA ASP A 195 -29.05 9.16 2.74
C ASP A 195 -29.75 9.16 4.10
N ARG A 196 -30.98 8.64 4.20
CA ARG A 196 -31.73 8.51 5.47
C ARG A 196 -30.98 7.74 6.57
N VAL A 197 -29.94 6.97 6.22
CA VAL A 197 -29.28 6.01 7.12
C VAL A 197 -27.77 6.24 7.27
N PHE A 198 -27.10 6.99 6.38
CA PHE A 198 -25.67 7.28 6.48
C PHE A 198 -25.24 8.54 5.74
N THR A 199 -24.10 9.08 6.14
CA THR A 199 -23.43 10.25 5.54
C THR A 199 -22.08 9.82 4.98
N ARG A 200 -21.77 10.13 3.73
CA ARG A 200 -20.47 9.82 3.08
C ARG A 200 -19.89 11.06 2.41
N VAL A 201 -18.58 11.22 2.50
CA VAL A 201 -17.85 12.22 1.73
C VAL A 201 -17.67 11.69 0.31
N GLU A 202 -18.28 12.34 -0.67
CA GLU A 202 -18.13 11.99 -2.08
C GLU A 202 -16.95 12.75 -2.68
N ASN A 203 -15.77 12.14 -2.57
CA ASN A 203 -14.58 12.59 -3.26
C ASN A 203 -13.97 11.41 -4.02
N GLN A 204 -13.52 11.65 -5.25
CA GLN A 204 -12.94 10.64 -6.11
C GLN A 204 -11.68 11.18 -6.79
N THR A 205 -10.69 10.31 -6.95
CA THR A 205 -9.50 10.62 -7.73
C THR A 205 -9.12 9.43 -8.62
N VAL A 206 -8.34 9.68 -9.66
CA VAL A 206 -7.81 8.64 -10.55
C VAL A 206 -6.31 8.58 -10.38
N LEU A 207 -5.78 7.40 -10.14
CA LEU A 207 -4.35 7.16 -10.04
C LEU A 207 -3.88 6.28 -11.17
N TRP A 208 -2.73 6.62 -11.75
CA TRP A 208 -2.04 5.80 -12.72
C TRP A 208 -0.77 5.24 -12.08
N LEU A 209 -0.61 3.93 -12.22
CA LEU A 209 0.42 3.12 -11.60
C LEU A 209 1.08 2.24 -12.66
N PRO A 210 2.39 1.95 -12.54
CA PRO A 210 2.99 0.93 -13.38
C PRO A 210 2.40 -0.45 -13.05
N MET A 211 2.14 -1.26 -14.07
CA MET A 211 1.72 -2.65 -13.91
C MET A 211 2.91 -3.52 -13.49
N ASN A 212 2.84 -4.21 -12.36
CA ASN A 212 3.85 -5.16 -11.91
C ASN A 212 3.23 -6.21 -10.96
N SER A 213 4.04 -7.15 -10.46
CA SER A 213 3.55 -8.26 -9.62
C SER A 213 2.97 -7.84 -8.26
N ILE A 214 3.14 -6.58 -7.86
CA ILE A 214 2.55 -6.02 -6.64
C ILE A 214 1.29 -5.24 -7.00
N SER A 215 1.37 -4.33 -7.98
CA SER A 215 0.24 -3.48 -8.36
C SER A 215 -0.88 -4.25 -9.05
N GLU A 216 -0.61 -5.41 -9.68
CA GLU A 216 -1.63 -6.31 -10.24
C GLU A 216 -2.61 -6.85 -9.19
N LYS A 217 -2.23 -6.83 -7.90
CA LYS A 217 -3.04 -7.32 -6.77
C LYS A 217 -3.95 -6.24 -6.17
N LEU A 218 -3.86 -4.99 -6.63
CA LEU A 218 -4.75 -3.92 -6.17
C LEU A 218 -6.13 -4.14 -6.79
N THR A 219 -7.05 -4.68 -6.01
CA THR A 219 -8.43 -4.98 -6.41
C THR A 219 -9.42 -4.01 -5.74
N TYR A 220 -10.70 -4.16 -6.09
CA TYR A 220 -11.82 -3.47 -5.45
C TYR A 220 -11.75 -3.58 -3.92
N ASP A 221 -12.18 -2.51 -3.25
CA ASP A 221 -12.26 -2.35 -1.79
C ASP A 221 -10.93 -2.42 -1.04
N LYS A 222 -9.79 -2.58 -1.72
CA LYS A 222 -8.49 -2.41 -1.08
C LYS A 222 -8.35 -0.97 -0.59
N ARG A 223 -8.14 -0.83 0.71
CA ARG A 223 -7.87 0.46 1.37
C ARG A 223 -6.39 0.78 1.27
N LEU A 224 -6.10 2.05 1.11
CA LEU A 224 -4.75 2.59 1.00
C LEU A 224 -4.72 4.02 1.56
N ILE A 225 -3.55 4.48 1.98
CA ILE A 225 -3.39 5.85 2.48
C ILE A 225 -2.54 6.66 1.49
N VAL A 226 -3.05 7.85 1.15
CA VAL A 226 -2.27 8.88 0.46
C VAL A 226 -2.58 10.23 1.07
N SER A 227 -1.60 10.77 1.79
CA SER A 227 -1.77 12.01 2.52
C SER A 227 -0.41 12.63 2.85
N ALA A 228 -0.43 13.89 3.28
CA ALA A 228 0.65 14.41 4.10
C ALA A 228 0.73 13.60 5.42
N PRO A 229 1.93 13.47 6.03
CA PRO A 229 2.11 12.78 7.31
C PRO A 229 1.47 13.62 8.43
N ILE A 230 0.21 13.32 8.73
CA ILE A 230 -0.61 13.97 9.75
C ILE A 230 -1.37 12.88 10.53
N ASP A 231 -1.84 13.19 11.74
CA ASP A 231 -2.48 12.23 12.65
C ASP A 231 -3.71 11.51 12.07
N CYS A 232 -4.44 12.18 11.18
CA CYS A 232 -5.65 11.65 10.54
C CYS A 232 -5.51 11.85 9.02
N PRO A 233 -4.72 10.99 8.36
CA PRO A 233 -4.45 11.13 6.94
C PRO A 233 -5.69 10.81 6.10
N LEU A 234 -5.64 11.22 4.82
CA LEU A 234 -6.66 10.83 3.85
C LEU A 234 -6.51 9.35 3.47
N THR A 235 -7.50 8.56 3.88
CA THR A 235 -7.65 7.16 3.46
C THR A 235 -8.54 7.08 2.24
N TRP A 236 -8.24 6.13 1.38
CA TRP A 236 -8.97 5.88 0.15
C TRP A 236 -9.21 4.39 -0.03
N ALA A 237 -10.25 4.06 -0.77
CA ALA A 237 -10.52 2.69 -1.19
C ALA A 237 -10.66 2.61 -2.72
N VAL A 238 -10.23 1.48 -3.29
CA VAL A 238 -10.30 1.24 -4.73
C VAL A 238 -11.75 0.96 -5.14
N SER A 239 -12.34 1.84 -5.95
CA SER A 239 -13.69 1.66 -6.52
C SER A 239 -13.69 1.07 -7.92
N LYS A 240 -12.59 1.18 -8.66
CA LYS A 240 -12.48 0.67 -10.03
C LYS A 240 -11.02 0.41 -10.39
N VAL A 241 -10.80 -0.64 -11.17
CA VAL A 241 -9.51 -0.99 -11.75
C VAL A 241 -9.66 -1.09 -13.26
N GLU A 242 -8.82 -0.39 -14.02
CA GLU A 242 -8.74 -0.46 -15.47
C GLU A 242 -7.28 -0.68 -15.88
N ASN A 243 -7.01 -1.73 -16.65
CA ASN A 243 -5.65 -2.14 -17.01
C ASN A 243 -5.50 -2.56 -18.47
N THR A 244 -6.45 -2.18 -19.32
CA THR A 244 -6.55 -2.65 -20.70
C THR A 244 -5.87 -1.72 -21.70
N LEU A 245 -5.88 -0.41 -21.47
CA LEU A 245 -5.35 0.58 -22.42
C LEU A 245 -4.71 1.80 -21.71
N PRO A 246 -3.43 2.09 -21.98
CA PRO A 246 -2.44 1.18 -22.57
C PRO A 246 -2.09 0.04 -21.61
N TYR A 247 -1.71 -1.12 -22.16
CA TYR A 247 -1.10 -2.18 -21.36
C TYR A 247 0.22 -1.70 -20.74
N GLY A 248 0.50 -2.14 -19.52
CA GLY A 248 1.64 -1.65 -18.71
C GLY A 248 1.26 -0.61 -17.66
N ILE A 249 0.03 -0.09 -17.67
CA ILE A 249 -0.50 0.85 -16.67
C ILE A 249 -1.74 0.30 -15.98
N ASN A 250 -1.78 0.41 -14.66
CA ASN A 250 -2.98 0.26 -13.84
C ASN A 250 -3.60 1.64 -13.58
N ARG A 251 -4.85 1.82 -13.99
CA ARG A 251 -5.66 2.99 -13.68
C ARG A 251 -6.63 2.62 -12.57
N LEU A 252 -6.44 3.20 -11.40
CA LEU A 252 -7.29 3.00 -10.24
C LEU A 252 -8.19 4.21 -10.07
N VAL A 253 -9.48 3.99 -9.88
CA VAL A 253 -10.38 5.03 -9.38
C VAL A 253 -10.54 4.82 -7.89
N LEU A 254 -10.17 5.84 -7.12
CA LEU A 254 -10.29 5.84 -5.69
C LEU A 254 -11.51 6.64 -5.25
N TYR A 255 -12.17 6.17 -4.20
CA TYR A 255 -13.14 6.96 -3.45
C TYR A 255 -12.58 7.23 -2.05
N GLN A 256 -12.87 8.41 -1.52
CA GLN A 256 -12.42 8.76 -0.19
C GLN A 256 -13.12 7.88 0.85
N ASP A 257 -12.31 7.30 1.72
CA ASP A 257 -12.77 6.48 2.84
C ASP A 257 -12.37 7.15 4.17
N THR A 258 -12.91 6.65 5.27
CA THR A 258 -12.63 7.19 6.61
C THR A 258 -11.35 6.58 7.16
N PHE A 259 -10.46 7.41 7.70
CA PHE A 259 -9.32 6.93 8.47
C PHE A 259 -9.78 6.31 9.78
N ASN A 260 -9.33 5.09 10.06
CA ASN A 260 -9.70 4.33 11.24
C ASN A 260 -8.49 4.17 12.17
N ARG A 261 -8.49 4.91 13.28
CA ARG A 261 -7.39 4.92 14.26
C ARG A 261 -7.09 3.55 14.90
N ASP A 262 -8.04 2.63 14.87
CA ASP A 262 -7.90 1.35 15.54
C ASP A 262 -7.21 0.30 14.66
N ILE A 263 -7.26 0.47 13.33
CA ILE A 263 -6.71 -0.50 12.37
C ILE A 263 -5.69 0.12 11.42
N ASP A 264 -5.74 1.44 11.17
CA ASP A 264 -4.79 2.13 10.31
C ASP A 264 -3.57 2.57 11.14
N TYR A 265 -2.39 2.57 10.52
CA TYR A 265 -1.12 2.95 11.14
C TYR A 265 -0.59 4.25 10.54
N VAL A 266 -0.02 5.11 11.40
CA VAL A 266 0.65 6.36 11.02
C VAL A 266 1.92 6.50 11.83
N ASN A 267 3.03 6.76 11.15
CA ASN A 267 4.29 7.17 11.74
C ASN A 267 4.70 8.53 11.18
N LEU A 268 4.67 9.56 12.02
CA LEU A 268 4.97 10.93 11.62
C LEU A 268 6.47 11.16 11.39
N ASP A 269 7.33 10.38 12.05
CA ASP A 269 8.79 10.52 11.93
C ASP A 269 9.28 9.95 10.60
N THR A 270 8.75 8.78 10.21
CA THR A 270 9.13 8.11 8.95
C THR A 270 8.24 8.52 7.77
N GLY A 271 7.02 9.02 8.04
CA GLY A 271 6.01 9.32 7.04
C GLY A 271 5.24 8.10 6.53
N GLU A 272 5.48 6.92 7.12
CA GLU A 272 4.80 5.68 6.76
C GLU A 272 3.36 5.69 7.27
N MET A 273 2.40 5.39 6.39
CA MET A 273 0.98 5.35 6.76
C MET A 273 0.30 4.18 6.09
N TYR A 274 -0.21 3.19 6.81
CA TYR A 274 -0.79 1.99 6.20
C TYR A 274 -2.25 1.83 6.62
N ALA A 275 -3.15 1.71 5.64
CA ALA A 275 -4.52 1.30 5.89
C ALA A 275 -4.55 -0.18 6.27
N ASP A 276 -5.50 -0.56 7.13
CA ASP A 276 -5.70 -1.95 7.57
C ASP A 276 -4.41 -2.59 8.11
N TYR A 277 -3.58 -1.85 8.83
CA TYR A 277 -2.33 -2.35 9.42
C TYR A 277 -2.59 -3.37 10.52
N TYR A 278 -3.54 -3.12 11.42
CA TYR A 278 -3.96 -4.06 12.46
C TYR A 278 -5.17 -4.90 12.00
N LEU A 279 -5.21 -6.17 12.37
CA LEU A 279 -6.30 -7.10 11.99
C LEU A 279 -7.58 -6.90 12.83
N SER A 280 -7.46 -6.27 14.00
CA SER A 280 -8.58 -6.01 14.90
C SER A 280 -8.40 -4.68 15.62
N PRO A 281 -9.52 -3.96 15.87
CA PRO A 281 -9.47 -2.72 16.61
C PRO A 281 -9.07 -2.96 18.07
N ILE A 282 -8.25 -2.05 18.60
CA ILE A 282 -7.91 -2.03 20.02
C ILE A 282 -9.16 -1.56 20.79
N SER A 283 -9.67 -2.38 21.70
CA SER A 283 -10.79 -1.95 22.54
C SER A 283 -10.35 -0.79 23.44
N PRO A 284 -11.15 0.30 23.51
CA PRO A 284 -10.80 1.45 24.34
C PRO A 284 -10.67 1.00 25.79
N THR A 285 -9.51 1.26 26.38
CA THR A 285 -9.30 1.11 27.82
C THR A 285 -9.71 2.40 28.49
N LEU A 286 -10.46 2.32 29.59
CA LEU A 286 -10.69 3.49 30.44
C LEU A 286 -9.32 4.10 30.79
N PRO A 287 -9.16 5.44 30.72
CA PRO A 287 -7.93 6.06 31.20
C PRO A 287 -7.72 5.58 32.63
N SER A 288 -6.60 4.87 32.85
CA SER A 288 -6.20 4.47 34.19
C SER A 288 -5.87 5.76 34.93
N ASP A 289 -6.79 6.19 35.79
CA ASP A 289 -6.51 7.15 36.86
C ASP A 289 -5.32 6.60 37.64
N SER A 290 -4.14 7.06 37.25
CA SER A 290 -2.88 6.56 37.76
C SER A 290 -2.59 7.27 39.07
N SER A 291 -3.22 6.77 40.12
CA SER A 291 -2.52 6.56 41.39
C SER A 291 -2.42 5.05 41.59
N VAL A 292 -1.36 4.43 41.07
CA VAL A 292 -1.03 3.04 41.39
C VAL A 292 -0.59 3.02 42.86
N SER A 293 -1.56 2.78 43.73
CA SER A 293 -1.34 2.45 45.14
C SER A 293 -2.12 1.19 45.53
N GLY A 294 -2.21 0.22 44.61
CA GLY A 294 -2.94 -1.03 44.77
C GLY A 294 -2.19 -2.23 44.20
N ILE A 295 -2.64 -3.42 44.59
CA ILE A 295 -2.26 -4.70 44.00
C ILE A 295 -2.77 -4.69 42.53
N HIS A 296 -2.30 -5.59 41.68
CA HIS A 296 -2.89 -5.75 40.34
C HIS A 296 -2.79 -7.21 39.88
N GLY A 297 -3.79 -7.68 39.14
CA GLY A 297 -3.88 -9.07 38.71
C GLY A 297 -3.55 -9.26 37.23
N ASN A 298 -2.72 -10.25 36.92
CA ASN A 298 -2.38 -10.67 35.56
C ASN A 298 -2.98 -12.05 35.27
N MET A 299 -3.71 -12.18 34.16
CA MET A 299 -4.32 -13.44 33.75
C MET A 299 -3.46 -14.20 32.73
N ILE A 300 -3.32 -15.50 32.95
CA ILE A 300 -2.48 -16.41 32.18
C ILE A 300 -3.36 -17.52 31.61
N VAL A 301 -3.31 -17.69 30.28
CA VAL A 301 -3.97 -18.76 29.53
C VAL A 301 -3.01 -19.33 28.49
N SER A 302 -3.18 -20.60 28.12
CA SER A 302 -2.33 -21.25 27.12
C SER A 302 -2.52 -20.68 25.71
N THR A 303 -3.77 -20.34 25.34
CA THR A 303 -4.12 -19.67 24.08
C THR A 303 -5.35 -18.79 24.28
N LYS A 304 -5.38 -17.63 23.61
CA LYS A 304 -6.45 -16.62 23.72
C LYS A 304 -7.73 -16.94 22.92
N ASN A 305 -8.12 -18.20 22.89
CA ASN A 305 -9.35 -18.67 22.25
C ASN A 305 -10.10 -19.67 23.15
N ILE A 306 -11.34 -20.01 22.82
CA ILE A 306 -12.11 -21.09 23.45
C ILE A 306 -13.05 -21.67 22.38
N ARG A 307 -13.28 -22.98 22.37
CA ARG A 307 -14.10 -23.62 21.33
C ARG A 307 -15.49 -23.95 21.87
N VAL A 308 -16.52 -23.73 21.06
CA VAL A 308 -17.89 -24.18 21.34
C VAL A 308 -17.91 -25.71 21.43
N GLY A 309 -18.26 -26.25 22.61
CA GLY A 309 -18.25 -27.70 22.86
C GLY A 309 -16.85 -28.34 22.98
N GLY A 310 -15.79 -27.54 22.99
CA GLY A 310 -14.42 -28.00 23.22
C GLY A 310 -14.18 -28.40 24.68
N GLY A 311 -13.04 -29.03 24.98
CA GLY A 311 -12.68 -29.41 26.35
C GLY A 311 -12.31 -28.22 27.25
N HIS A 312 -12.19 -28.47 28.55
CA HIS A 312 -11.87 -27.42 29.54
C HIS A 312 -10.51 -26.75 29.29
N LYS A 313 -10.51 -25.42 29.36
CA LYS A 313 -9.33 -24.56 29.27
C LYS A 313 -8.93 -24.06 30.66
N LYS A 314 -7.63 -24.15 30.96
CA LYS A 314 -7.07 -23.64 32.23
C LYS A 314 -6.87 -22.13 32.16
N VAL A 315 -7.39 -21.41 33.15
CA VAL A 315 -7.19 -19.97 33.37
C VAL A 315 -6.56 -19.79 34.74
N GLN A 316 -5.53 -18.97 34.82
CA GLN A 316 -4.83 -18.66 36.06
C GLN A 316 -4.70 -17.16 36.25
N VAL A 317 -4.91 -16.67 37.47
CA VAL A 317 -4.61 -15.29 37.85
C VAL A 317 -3.35 -15.24 38.71
N GLN A 318 -2.51 -14.23 38.48
CA GLN A 318 -1.34 -13.94 39.31
C GLN A 318 -1.47 -12.51 39.84
N TRP A 319 -1.65 -12.39 41.15
CA TRP A 319 -1.72 -11.09 41.82
C TRP A 319 -0.32 -10.58 42.14
N MET A 320 -0.06 -9.32 41.79
CA MET A 320 1.23 -8.64 41.96
C MET A 320 1.09 -7.45 42.90
N ASN A 321 2.04 -7.30 43.81
CA ASN A 321 2.18 -6.13 44.67
C ASN A 321 2.52 -4.88 43.84
N PRO A 322 2.34 -3.66 44.40
CA PRO A 322 2.72 -2.41 43.73
C PRO A 322 4.19 -2.36 43.28
N ASN A 323 5.08 -3.11 43.95
CA ASN A 323 6.49 -3.22 43.62
C ASN A 323 6.81 -4.26 42.53
N GLY A 324 5.79 -4.88 41.91
CA GLY A 324 5.92 -5.90 40.87
C GLY A 324 6.26 -7.31 41.35
N SER A 325 6.37 -7.53 42.67
CA SER A 325 6.56 -8.88 43.24
C SER A 325 5.24 -9.64 43.33
N GLU A 326 5.28 -10.96 43.15
CA GLU A 326 4.12 -11.83 43.35
C GLU A 326 3.57 -11.68 44.79
N ASN A 327 2.26 -11.41 44.90
CA ASN A 327 1.60 -11.27 46.18
C ASN A 327 1.22 -12.64 46.74
N LYS A 328 2.13 -13.20 47.54
CA LYS A 328 1.95 -14.51 48.18
C LYS A 328 0.84 -14.53 49.24
N SER A 329 0.33 -13.38 49.70
CA SER A 329 -0.72 -13.34 50.73
C SER A 329 -2.12 -13.67 50.21
N ILE A 330 -2.35 -13.57 48.89
CA ILE A 330 -3.64 -13.86 48.22
C ILE A 330 -3.73 -15.35 47.81
N THR A 331 -2.72 -16.15 48.13
CA THR A 331 -2.63 -17.56 47.70
C THR A 331 -3.59 -18.50 48.44
N THR A 332 -4.42 -18.02 49.35
CA THR A 332 -5.31 -18.83 50.20
C THR A 332 -6.80 -18.52 50.06
N MET A 333 -7.19 -17.46 49.34
CA MET A 333 -8.60 -17.05 49.21
C MET A 333 -9.12 -17.30 47.79
N ILE A 334 -10.27 -17.98 47.67
CA ILE A 334 -10.88 -18.32 46.37
C ILE A 334 -11.36 -17.03 45.70
N ASN A 335 -10.90 -16.76 44.48
CA ASN A 335 -11.38 -15.61 43.70
C ASN A 335 -12.82 -15.83 43.24
N ASP A 336 -13.62 -14.76 43.18
CA ASP A 336 -14.91 -14.77 42.50
C ASP A 336 -14.68 -14.57 40.99
N TRP A 337 -15.26 -15.44 40.16
CA TRP A 337 -15.09 -15.44 38.72
C TRP A 337 -16.39 -15.09 38.00
N ASN A 338 -16.33 -14.16 37.05
CA ASN A 338 -17.46 -13.73 36.24
C ASN A 338 -17.15 -13.88 34.75
N PHE A 339 -18.20 -14.13 33.96
CA PHE A 339 -18.08 -14.35 32.53
C PHE A 339 -19.06 -13.45 31.77
N SER A 340 -18.58 -12.68 30.80
CA SER A 340 -19.43 -11.80 30.01
C SER A 340 -19.10 -11.81 28.51
N ILE A 341 -20.11 -11.54 27.68
CA ILE A 341 -19.98 -11.31 26.23
C ILE A 341 -20.79 -10.07 25.90
N ASP A 342 -20.20 -9.09 25.20
CA ASP A 342 -20.86 -7.83 24.87
C ASP A 342 -21.50 -7.14 26.10
N ASN A 343 -20.83 -7.20 27.26
CA ASN A 343 -21.29 -6.73 28.58
C ASN A 343 -22.53 -7.43 29.15
N ASN A 344 -22.98 -8.55 28.58
CA ASN A 344 -24.02 -9.39 29.16
C ASN A 344 -23.38 -10.53 29.94
N ASP A 345 -23.90 -10.80 31.14
CA ASP A 345 -23.50 -11.97 31.92
C ASP A 345 -23.88 -13.26 31.18
N VAL A 346 -22.88 -14.12 30.98
CA VAL A 346 -23.02 -15.42 30.32
C VAL A 346 -22.50 -16.55 31.21
N SER A 347 -22.43 -16.34 32.52
CA SER A 347 -21.94 -17.34 33.47
C SER A 347 -22.73 -18.67 33.40
N ASN A 348 -23.99 -18.62 32.98
CA ASN A 348 -24.81 -19.81 32.71
C ASN A 348 -24.38 -20.63 31.49
N LEU A 349 -23.56 -20.06 30.60
CA LEU A 349 -22.99 -20.69 29.40
C LEU A 349 -21.54 -21.16 29.61
N VAL A 350 -21.03 -21.09 30.84
CA VAL A 350 -19.66 -21.49 31.18
C VAL A 350 -19.71 -22.56 32.26
N ASP A 351 -19.19 -23.75 31.95
CA ASP A 351 -18.90 -24.76 32.97
C ASP A 351 -17.53 -24.45 33.59
N MET A 352 -17.52 -24.23 34.91
CA MET A 352 -16.32 -23.85 35.67
C MET A 352 -15.99 -24.93 36.71
N ILE A 353 -14.76 -25.43 36.66
CA ILE A 353 -14.24 -26.46 37.56
C ILE A 353 -13.02 -25.92 38.33
N PRO A 354 -12.99 -26.04 39.67
CA PRO A 354 -11.81 -25.70 40.46
C PRO A 354 -10.67 -26.69 40.19
N VAL A 355 -9.43 -26.21 40.27
CA VAL A 355 -8.24 -27.07 40.14
C VAL A 355 -7.69 -27.39 41.53
N TYR A 356 -7.23 -28.62 41.75
CA TYR A 356 -6.69 -29.08 43.03
C TYR A 356 -5.18 -29.31 42.95
N ASP A 357 -4.48 -29.13 44.08
CA ASP A 357 -3.08 -29.53 44.26
C ASP A 357 -2.93 -31.04 44.57
N SER A 358 -1.69 -31.49 44.79
CA SER A 358 -1.39 -32.89 45.11
C SER A 358 -1.98 -33.39 46.44
N ASP A 359 -2.27 -32.46 47.35
CA ASP A 359 -2.81 -32.73 48.69
C ASP A 359 -4.33 -32.55 48.73
N ASN A 360 -4.97 -32.43 47.55
CA ASN A 360 -6.41 -32.28 47.34
C ASN A 360 -6.99 -30.96 47.88
N ASN A 361 -6.18 -29.90 48.00
CA ASN A 361 -6.64 -28.55 48.30
C ASN A 361 -6.95 -27.79 47.01
N ILE A 362 -7.97 -26.93 47.05
CA ILE A 362 -8.34 -26.07 45.91
C ILE A 362 -7.24 -25.04 45.68
N LEU A 363 -6.80 -24.89 44.43
CA LEU A 363 -5.95 -23.81 43.97
C LEU A 363 -6.80 -22.55 43.75
N PRO A 364 -6.73 -21.53 44.62
CA PRO A 364 -7.67 -20.41 44.60
C PRO A 364 -7.57 -19.54 43.34
N ASN A 365 -6.40 -19.52 42.71
CA ASN A 365 -6.07 -18.68 41.56
C ASN A 365 -6.17 -19.39 40.21
N VAL A 366 -6.72 -20.61 40.19
CA VAL A 366 -6.72 -21.45 39.00
C VAL A 366 -8.07 -22.13 38.79
N ILE A 367 -8.66 -21.92 37.63
CA ILE A 367 -9.90 -22.57 37.21
C ILE A 367 -9.73 -23.26 35.86
N LYS A 368 -10.66 -24.17 35.57
CA LYS A 368 -10.86 -24.78 34.26
C LYS A 368 -12.24 -24.41 33.76
N ILE A 369 -12.32 -23.81 32.56
CA ILE A 369 -13.58 -23.35 31.97
C ILE A 369 -13.88 -24.05 30.65
N GLN A 370 -15.13 -24.38 30.41
CA GLN A 370 -15.63 -24.89 29.14
C GLN A 370 -16.81 -24.02 28.69
N PHE A 371 -16.81 -23.61 27.42
CA PHE A 371 -17.88 -22.79 26.85
C PHE A 371 -18.99 -23.69 26.28
N LEU A 372 -20.20 -23.55 26.83
CA LEU A 372 -21.40 -24.33 26.51
C LEU A 372 -22.39 -23.58 25.60
N GLY A 373 -22.03 -22.38 25.12
CA GLY A 373 -22.84 -21.61 24.19
C GLY A 373 -22.99 -22.27 22.80
N ASP A 374 -23.82 -21.69 21.94
CA ASP A 374 -24.05 -22.18 20.58
C ASP A 374 -23.21 -21.42 19.54
N PHE A 375 -23.42 -21.74 18.25
CA PHE A 375 -22.69 -21.12 17.15
C PHE A 375 -23.02 -19.63 16.94
N ASN A 376 -24.03 -19.06 17.60
CA ASN A 376 -24.33 -17.62 17.50
C ASN A 376 -23.27 -16.75 18.21
N TYR A 377 -22.43 -17.37 19.04
CA TYR A 377 -21.34 -16.70 19.75
C TYR A 377 -19.99 -16.82 19.04
N LEU A 378 -19.93 -17.46 17.86
CA LEU A 378 -18.69 -17.51 17.07
C LEU A 378 -18.18 -16.11 16.77
N THR A 379 -16.86 -15.95 16.75
CA THR A 379 -16.15 -14.67 16.53
C THR A 379 -16.36 -13.61 17.62
N LYS A 380 -17.16 -13.90 18.66
CA LYS A 380 -17.29 -13.05 19.84
C LYS A 380 -16.19 -13.33 20.86
N ILE A 381 -16.01 -12.41 21.80
CA ILE A 381 -15.02 -12.50 22.88
C ILE A 381 -15.73 -12.85 24.18
N LEU A 382 -15.39 -14.00 24.76
CA LEU A 382 -15.73 -14.34 26.14
C LEU A 382 -14.75 -13.61 27.07
N MET A 383 -15.25 -12.64 27.83
CA MET A 383 -14.49 -11.97 28.86
C MET A 383 -14.55 -12.78 30.16
N VAL A 384 -13.39 -13.15 30.68
CA VAL A 384 -13.22 -13.81 31.98
C VAL A 384 -12.69 -12.78 32.96
N GLU A 385 -13.39 -12.60 34.07
CA GLU A 385 -13.05 -11.65 35.14
C GLU A 385 -12.80 -12.41 36.45
N ALA A 386 -11.76 -12.03 37.18
CA ALA A 386 -11.47 -12.55 38.53
C ALA A 386 -11.39 -11.38 39.52
N HIS A 387 -12.09 -11.52 40.64
CA HIS A 387 -12.12 -10.52 41.70
C HIS A 387 -11.19 -10.95 42.84
N ASN A 388 -10.37 -10.01 43.31
CA ASN A 388 -9.52 -10.23 44.47
C ASN A 388 -10.38 -10.32 45.75
N PRO A 389 -10.25 -11.38 46.57
CA PRO A 389 -10.98 -11.51 47.82
C PRO A 389 -10.60 -10.46 48.89
N ALA A 390 -9.44 -9.81 48.75
CA ALA A 390 -8.91 -8.85 49.72
C ALA A 390 -9.15 -7.35 49.36
N GLY A 391 -9.83 -7.03 48.24
CA GLY A 391 -10.14 -5.64 47.82
C GLY A 391 -10.87 -5.57 46.46
N ASP A 392 -11.29 -4.36 46.03
CA ASP A 392 -12.10 -4.13 44.79
C ASP A 392 -11.33 -4.32 43.45
N GLU A 393 -10.22 -5.05 43.46
CA GLU A 393 -9.38 -5.21 42.29
C GLU A 393 -9.82 -6.37 41.41
N LYS A 394 -9.74 -6.14 40.09
CA LYS A 394 -10.23 -7.04 39.06
C LYS A 394 -9.12 -7.35 38.07
N ALA A 395 -9.00 -8.62 37.70
CA ALA A 395 -8.20 -9.07 36.58
C ALA A 395 -9.14 -9.52 35.46
N TYR A 396 -8.76 -9.30 34.19
CA TYR A 396 -9.58 -9.65 33.04
C TYR A 396 -8.76 -10.29 31.92
N ILE A 397 -9.40 -11.17 31.15
CA ILE A 397 -8.86 -11.71 29.90
C ILE A 397 -9.97 -12.02 28.90
N GLY A 398 -9.76 -11.67 27.63
CA GLY A 398 -10.64 -12.03 26.53
C GLY A 398 -10.22 -13.32 25.83
N LEU A 399 -11.18 -14.20 25.57
CA LEU A 399 -11.01 -15.43 24.81
C LEU A 399 -11.91 -15.42 23.58
N GLU A 400 -11.33 -15.53 22.38
CA GLU A 400 -12.08 -15.62 21.12
C GLU A 400 -12.83 -16.95 21.02
N ILE A 401 -14.12 -16.90 20.72
CA ILE A 401 -14.97 -18.09 20.59
C ILE A 401 -14.89 -18.63 19.15
N LEU A 402 -14.38 -19.85 19.03
CA LEU A 402 -14.17 -20.54 17.76
C LEU A 402 -15.07 -21.77 17.62
N SER A 403 -15.27 -22.20 16.38
CA SER A 403 -15.88 -23.51 16.12
C SER A 403 -14.91 -24.63 16.55
N LEU A 404 -15.48 -25.82 16.77
CA LEU A 404 -14.74 -26.98 17.21
C LEU A 404 -13.63 -27.39 16.23
#